data_AF-A0A957IFI0-F1
#
_entry.id   AF-A0A957IFI0-F1
#
_cell.length_a   1.000
_cell.length_b   1.000
_cell.length_c   1.000
_cell.angle_alpha   90.00
_cell.angle_beta   90.00
_cell.angle_gamma   90.00
#
_symmetry.space_group_name_H-M   'P 1'
#
loop_
_entity.id
_entity.type
_entity.pdbx_description
1 polymer ?
#
loop_
_entity_poly.entity_id
_entity_poly.type
_entity_poly.pdbx_seq_one_letter_code
_entity_poly.pdbx_strand_id
1 'polypeptide(L)'
;MYNAAPIVTHDKNTRARLIFYEQFNDVHKRAQINKLWSTLIRKDHRLQDLSTAQMTANVQSSQSAGVQLVSIKRIGGSQGRVDDFDSEFRPLKKHNRDRWLSVAAARYLGQSLPPVSLVRLGCTYYVRDGHHRISVAKTMGQQEIEAEVIMWDAESDAVCDAA
;
A
#
# COMPACT_ATOMS: atom_id res chain seq x y z
N MET A 1 30.76 35.37 26.30
CA MET A 1 29.40 34.87 26.00
C MET A 1 29.50 33.90 24.84
N TYR A 2 29.67 32.61 25.12
CA TYR A 2 29.66 31.59 24.07
C TYR A 2 28.22 31.12 23.86
N ASN A 3 27.66 31.40 22.69
CA ASN A 3 26.42 30.79 22.24
C ASN A 3 26.70 29.31 21.95
N ALA A 4 26.26 28.43 22.84
CA ALA A 4 26.22 27.01 22.54
C ALA A 4 25.27 26.80 21.34
N ALA A 5 25.78 26.24 20.26
CA ALA A 5 24.96 25.77 19.15
C ALA A 5 23.89 24.80 19.69
N PRO A 6 22.66 24.79 19.15
CA PRO A 6 21.64 23.86 19.60
C PRO A 6 22.16 22.43 19.37
N ILE A 7 22.24 21.67 20.45
CA ILE A 7 22.49 20.23 20.40
C ILE A 7 21.31 19.66 19.61
N VAL A 8 21.52 19.28 18.34
CA VAL A 8 20.50 18.59 17.55
C VAL A 8 20.30 17.23 18.18
N THR A 9 19.38 17.17 19.14
CA THR A 9 18.91 15.93 19.75
C THR A 9 18.33 15.09 18.61
N HIS A 10 19.02 14.00 18.27
CA HIS A 10 18.47 13.05 17.31
C HIS A 10 17.24 12.39 17.94
N ASP A 11 16.06 12.91 17.64
CA ASP A 11 14.79 12.30 18.01
C ASP A 11 14.72 10.86 17.44
N LYS A 12 14.04 9.97 18.15
CA LYS A 12 13.88 8.55 17.79
C LYS A 12 13.32 8.41 16.36
N ASN A 13 12.43 9.31 15.93
CA ASN A 13 11.90 9.31 14.56
C ASN A 13 12.98 9.62 13.52
N THR A 14 13.88 10.58 13.77
CA THR A 14 14.95 10.93 12.84
C THR A 14 15.88 9.74 12.62
N ARG A 15 16.26 9.04 13.69
CA ARG A 15 17.06 7.81 13.60
C ARG A 15 16.32 6.71 12.86
N ALA A 16 15.05 6.49 13.17
CA ALA A 16 14.24 5.49 12.48
C ALA A 16 14.12 5.79 10.97
N ARG A 17 13.92 7.05 10.57
CA ARG A 17 13.87 7.46 9.15
C ARG A 17 15.17 7.17 8.40
N LEU A 18 16.32 7.35 9.05
CA LEU A 18 17.62 7.05 8.44
C LEU A 18 17.79 5.55 8.14
N ILE A 19 17.31 4.67 9.03
CA ILE A 19 17.33 3.21 8.82
C ILE A 19 16.60 2.82 7.54
N PHE A 20 15.47 3.48 7.24
CA PHE A 20 14.64 3.15 6.09
C PHE A 20 14.97 3.91 4.80
N TYR A 21 15.94 4.83 4.84
CA TYR A 21 16.29 5.65 3.68
C TYR A 21 16.81 4.80 2.51
N GLU A 22 17.68 3.82 2.79
CA GLU A 22 18.22 2.92 1.76
C GLU A 22 17.13 1.99 1.20
N GLN A 23 16.27 1.43 2.06
CA GLN A 23 15.16 0.59 1.64
C GLN A 23 14.19 1.34 0.70
N PHE A 24 13.91 2.61 0.98
CA PHE A 24 13.09 3.43 0.08
C PHE A 24 13.73 3.55 -1.31
N ASN A 25 15.04 3.80 -1.38
CA ASN A 25 15.74 3.93 -2.65
C ASN A 25 15.69 2.62 -3.45
N ASP A 26 15.82 1.47 -2.80
CA ASP A 26 15.72 0.17 -3.45
C ASP A 26 14.31 -0.13 -3.95
N VAL A 27 13.29 0.15 -3.12
CA VAL A 27 11.88 0.03 -3.52
C VAL A 27 11.58 0.93 -4.72
N HIS A 28 12.04 2.18 -4.71
CA HIS A 28 11.84 3.14 -5.80
C HIS A 28 12.59 2.71 -7.07
N LYS A 29 13.84 2.27 -6.97
CA LYS A 29 14.62 1.73 -8.10
C LYS A 29 13.90 0.54 -8.72
N ARG A 30 13.43 -0.42 -7.91
CA ARG A 30 12.69 -1.59 -8.38
C ARG A 30 11.36 -1.21 -9.04
N ALA A 31 10.67 -0.18 -8.54
CA ALA A 31 9.46 0.34 -9.16
C ALA A 31 9.73 0.94 -10.56
N GLN A 32 10.82 1.70 -10.69
CA GLN A 32 11.25 2.28 -11.98
C GLN A 32 11.70 1.21 -12.98
N ILE A 33 12.44 0.21 -12.50
CA ILE A 33 12.87 -0.95 -13.29
C ILE A 33 11.64 -1.73 -13.77
N ASN A 34 10.71 -2.07 -12.89
CA ASN A 34 9.46 -2.74 -13.24
C ASN A 34 8.63 -1.95 -14.26
N LYS A 35 8.52 -0.63 -14.10
CA LYS A 35 7.84 0.24 -15.07
C LYS A 35 8.50 0.17 -16.45
N LEU A 36 9.83 0.22 -16.51
CA LEU A 36 10.59 0.11 -17.75
C LEU A 36 10.42 -1.26 -18.43
N TRP A 37 10.47 -2.35 -17.66
CA TRP A 37 10.25 -3.70 -18.17
C TRP A 37 8.80 -3.95 -18.60
N SER A 38 7.82 -3.35 -17.93
CA SER A 38 6.40 -3.43 -18.31
C SER A 38 6.06 -2.72 -19.63
N THR A 39 6.84 -1.70 -20.00
CA THR A 39 6.70 -1.03 -21.30
C THR A 39 7.36 -1.81 -22.45
N LEU A 40 8.35 -2.66 -22.14
CA LEU A 40 9.11 -3.45 -23.11
C LEU A 40 8.51 -4.85 -23.32
N ILE A 41 8.04 -5.50 -22.25
CA ILE A 41 7.28 -6.74 -22.30
C ILE A 41 5.83 -6.33 -22.09
N ARG A 42 5.00 -6.42 -23.14
CA ARG A 42 3.56 -6.12 -23.14
C ARG A 42 2.76 -7.10 -22.25
N LYS A 43 3.10 -7.18 -20.96
CA LYS A 43 2.27 -7.70 -19.88
C LYS A 43 1.94 -6.50 -19.00
N ASP A 44 0.71 -6.03 -19.15
CA ASP A 44 0.17 -4.89 -18.41
C ASP A 44 0.02 -5.28 -16.93
N HIS A 45 0.91 -4.80 -16.07
CA HIS A 45 0.90 -5.05 -14.62
C HIS A 45 0.55 -3.78 -13.83
N ARG A 46 -0.36 -2.97 -14.37
CA ARG A 46 -0.93 -1.83 -13.64
C ARG A 46 -1.85 -2.36 -12.53
N LEU A 47 -1.95 -1.61 -11.43
CA LEU A 47 -2.95 -1.89 -10.40
C LEU A 47 -4.33 -1.94 -11.07
N GLN A 48 -5.08 -3.01 -10.82
CA GLN A 48 -6.44 -3.12 -11.32
C GLN A 48 -7.29 -2.00 -10.70
N ASP A 49 -7.93 -1.19 -11.55
CA ASP A 49 -8.77 -0.09 -11.10
C ASP A 49 -10.15 -0.62 -10.69
N LEU A 50 -10.47 -0.48 -9.40
CA LEU A 50 -11.78 -0.86 -8.87
C LEU A 50 -12.92 -0.11 -9.56
N SER A 51 -12.73 1.14 -9.99
CA SER A 51 -13.81 1.91 -10.62
C SER A 51 -14.27 1.28 -11.94
N THR A 52 -13.33 0.71 -12.71
CA THR A 52 -13.62 -0.04 -13.94
C THR A 52 -14.31 -1.37 -13.62
N ALA A 53 -13.84 -2.07 -12.58
CA ALA A 53 -14.47 -3.30 -12.09
C ALA A 53 -15.91 -3.04 -11.58
N GLN A 54 -16.13 -1.93 -10.87
CA GLN A 54 -17.43 -1.52 -10.34
C GLN A 54 -18.45 -1.26 -11.45
N MET A 55 -18.04 -0.55 -12.50
CA MET A 55 -18.90 -0.26 -13.65
C MET A 55 -19.32 -1.53 -14.40
N THR A 56 -18.46 -2.55 -14.40
CA THR A 56 -18.71 -3.84 -15.06
C THR A 56 -19.51 -4.79 -14.18
N ALA A 57 -19.33 -4.73 -12.85
CA ALA A 57 -19.87 -5.68 -11.89
C ALA A 57 -21.31 -5.40 -11.43
N ASN A 58 -21.94 -4.30 -11.87
CA ASN A 58 -23.30 -3.91 -11.48
C ASN A 58 -23.55 -4.03 -9.96
N VAL A 59 -22.71 -3.36 -9.15
CA VAL A 59 -22.71 -3.48 -7.68
C VAL A 59 -24.09 -3.17 -7.12
N GLN A 60 -24.73 -4.18 -6.51
CA GLN A 60 -26.11 -4.07 -6.02
C GLN A 60 -26.15 -3.62 -4.55
N SER A 61 -25.12 -3.98 -3.77
CA SER A 61 -25.07 -3.69 -2.34
C SER A 61 -23.62 -3.49 -1.86
N SER A 62 -23.45 -2.70 -0.79
CA SER A 62 -22.18 -2.58 -0.09
C SER A 62 -22.39 -2.77 1.41
N GLN A 63 -21.58 -3.63 2.03
CA GLN A 63 -21.69 -3.96 3.45
C GLN A 63 -20.34 -3.78 4.14
N SER A 64 -20.33 -3.22 5.35
CA SER A 64 -19.12 -3.16 6.16
C SER A 64 -18.85 -4.53 6.79
N ALA A 65 -17.68 -5.10 6.52
CA ALA A 65 -17.18 -6.31 7.17
C ALA A 65 -16.34 -6.01 8.43
N GLY A 66 -16.20 -4.72 8.79
CA GLY A 66 -15.43 -4.29 9.94
C GLY A 66 -13.91 -4.40 9.73
N VAL A 67 -13.18 -4.34 10.84
CA VAL A 67 -11.72 -4.44 10.88
C VAL A 67 -11.29 -5.90 11.00
N GLN A 68 -10.43 -6.35 10.08
CA GLN A 68 -9.90 -7.71 10.06
C GLN A 68 -8.46 -7.76 9.54
N LEU A 69 -7.74 -8.85 9.81
CA LEU A 69 -6.44 -9.13 9.19
C LEU A 69 -6.65 -9.66 7.78
N VAL A 70 -6.03 -9.00 6.80
CA VAL A 70 -6.11 -9.38 5.39
C VAL A 70 -4.73 -9.76 4.89
N SER A 71 -4.65 -10.94 4.25
CA SER A 71 -3.45 -11.36 3.54
C SER A 71 -3.08 -10.35 2.45
N ILE A 72 -1.87 -9.81 2.54
CA ILE A 72 -1.34 -8.81 1.60
C ILE A 72 -1.31 -9.37 0.16
N LYS A 73 -1.18 -10.70 0.01
CA LYS A 73 -1.20 -11.38 -1.29
C LYS A 73 -2.55 -11.30 -2.00
N ARG A 74 -3.65 -11.12 -1.26
CA ARG A 74 -5.00 -10.99 -1.83
C ARG A 74 -5.34 -9.57 -2.26
N ILE A 75 -4.45 -8.61 -1.99
CA ILE A 75 -4.60 -7.21 -2.40
C ILE A 75 -4.06 -7.06 -3.83
N GLY A 76 -4.97 -7.06 -4.80
CA GLY A 76 -4.64 -7.12 -6.23
C GLY A 76 -4.79 -5.79 -6.98
N GLY A 77 -5.41 -4.79 -6.36
CA GLY A 77 -5.73 -3.54 -7.07
C GLY A 77 -5.93 -2.35 -6.15
N SER A 78 -6.41 -1.26 -6.74
CA SER A 78 -6.59 0.01 -6.07
C SER A 78 -7.82 0.73 -6.59
N GLN A 79 -8.55 1.41 -5.70
CA GLN A 79 -9.56 2.39 -6.07
C GLN A 79 -8.85 3.73 -6.33
N GLY A 80 -8.39 3.95 -7.56
CA GLY A 80 -7.60 5.12 -7.95
C GLY A 80 -6.10 5.02 -7.62
N ARG A 81 -5.34 6.10 -7.83
CA ARG A 81 -3.87 6.17 -7.61
C ARG A 81 -3.02 5.11 -8.31
N VAL A 82 -3.54 4.53 -9.39
CA VAL A 82 -2.86 3.50 -10.21
C VAL A 82 -1.55 4.01 -10.85
N ASP A 83 -1.35 5.33 -10.94
CA ASP A 83 -0.14 5.94 -11.49
C ASP A 83 0.89 6.34 -10.41
N ASP A 84 0.54 6.22 -9.13
CA ASP A 84 1.43 6.53 -8.01
C ASP A 84 2.24 5.31 -7.55
N PHE A 85 1.76 4.10 -7.84
CA PHE A 85 2.33 2.83 -7.40
C PHE A 85 2.32 1.78 -8.52
N ASP A 86 3.28 0.86 -8.52
CA ASP A 86 3.21 -0.35 -9.36
C ASP A 86 2.28 -1.42 -8.75
N SER A 87 2.07 -2.54 -9.44
CA SER A 87 1.30 -3.71 -8.95
C SER A 87 1.84 -4.33 -7.66
N GLU A 88 3.10 -4.04 -7.32
CA GLU A 88 3.71 -4.45 -6.05
C GLU A 88 3.56 -3.38 -4.95
N PHE A 89 2.73 -2.36 -5.18
CA PHE A 89 2.53 -1.21 -4.29
C PHE A 89 3.82 -0.41 -4.02
N ARG A 90 4.79 -0.43 -4.94
CA ARG A 90 6.03 0.34 -4.80
C ARG A 90 5.81 1.76 -5.34
N PRO A 91 6.13 2.82 -4.58
CA PRO A 91 5.92 4.20 -5.02
C PRO A 91 6.75 4.53 -6.27
N LEU A 92 6.09 5.07 -7.30
CA LEU A 92 6.69 5.45 -8.57
C LEU A 92 7.22 6.89 -8.60
N LYS A 93 6.73 7.74 -7.69
CA LYS A 93 7.02 9.19 -7.67
C LYS A 93 7.86 9.57 -6.45
N LYS A 94 8.86 10.42 -6.64
CA LYS A 94 9.79 10.84 -5.57
C LYS A 94 9.12 11.58 -4.40
N HIS A 95 8.03 12.31 -4.63
CA HIS A 95 7.31 13.02 -3.56
C HIS A 95 6.69 12.06 -2.52
N ASN A 96 6.55 10.77 -2.84
CA ASN A 96 6.06 9.76 -1.93
C ASN A 96 7.08 9.38 -0.84
N ARG A 97 8.36 9.80 -0.98
CA ARG A 97 9.45 9.43 -0.07
C ARG A 97 9.18 9.80 1.37
N ASP A 98 8.87 11.07 1.63
CA ASP A 98 8.84 11.55 3.02
C ASP A 98 7.70 10.93 3.81
N ARG A 99 6.55 10.72 3.14
CA ARG A 99 5.40 9.98 3.69
C ARG A 99 5.73 8.51 3.90
N TRP A 100 6.39 7.86 2.94
CA TRP A 100 6.80 6.45 3.06
C TRP A 100 7.77 6.25 4.24
N LEU A 101 8.80 7.10 4.36
CA LEU A 101 9.76 7.06 5.48
C LEU A 101 9.08 7.32 6.83
N SER A 102 8.08 8.20 6.87
CA SER A 102 7.31 8.47 8.09
C SER A 102 6.54 7.22 8.53
N VAL A 103 5.86 6.56 7.60
CA VAL A 103 5.13 5.31 7.87
C VAL A 103 6.07 4.18 8.30
N ALA A 104 7.21 4.01 7.62
CA ALA A 104 8.21 3.01 7.96
C ALA A 104 8.80 3.24 9.37
N ALA A 105 9.13 4.49 9.69
CA ALA A 105 9.63 4.87 11.01
C ALA A 105 8.58 4.62 12.11
N ALA A 106 7.33 5.04 11.89
CA ALA A 106 6.24 4.80 12.83
C ALA A 106 6.04 3.30 13.09
N ARG A 107 6.01 2.48 12.03
CA ARG A 107 5.89 1.02 12.14
C ARG A 107 7.05 0.40 12.92
N TYR A 108 8.28 0.80 12.62
CA TYR A 108 9.49 0.31 13.29
C TYR A 108 9.54 0.68 14.77
N LEU A 109 9.06 1.87 15.13
CA LEU A 109 8.96 2.31 16.52
C LEU A 109 7.79 1.68 17.28
N GLY A 110 7.03 0.77 16.65
CA GLY A 110 5.87 0.11 17.25
C GLY A 110 4.68 1.06 17.46
N GLN A 111 4.64 2.19 16.75
CA GLN A 111 3.51 3.10 16.82
C GLN A 111 2.29 2.44 16.15
N SER A 112 1.13 2.58 16.79
CA SER A 112 -0.12 2.17 16.18
C SER A 112 -0.37 2.99 14.93
N LEU A 113 -0.59 2.30 13.82
CA LEU A 113 -1.02 2.91 12.56
C LEU A 113 -2.47 2.53 12.36
N PRO A 114 -3.30 3.43 11.80
CA PRO A 114 -4.68 3.08 11.52
C PRO A 114 -4.76 1.83 10.62
N PRO A 115 -5.90 1.13 10.59
CA PRO A 115 -6.15 0.10 9.58
C PRO A 115 -6.13 0.72 8.17
N VAL A 116 -5.77 -0.09 7.16
CA VAL A 116 -5.94 0.31 5.76
C VAL A 116 -7.40 0.19 5.35
N SER A 117 -7.85 0.92 4.33
CA SER A 117 -9.22 0.81 3.84
C SER A 117 -9.23 -0.02 2.57
N LEU A 118 -9.93 -1.16 2.59
CA LEU A 118 -10.05 -2.06 1.47
C LEU A 118 -11.50 -2.21 1.02
N VAL A 119 -11.68 -2.38 -0.29
CA VAL A 119 -12.92 -2.87 -0.87
C VAL A 119 -12.69 -4.29 -1.35
N ARG A 120 -13.57 -5.21 -0.96
CA ARG A 120 -13.59 -6.57 -1.49
C ARG A 120 -14.65 -6.64 -2.60
N LEU A 121 -14.24 -7.13 -3.76
CA LEU A 121 -15.13 -7.48 -4.86
C LEU A 121 -14.76 -8.91 -5.30
N GLY A 122 -15.71 -9.84 -5.21
CA GLY A 122 -15.43 -11.27 -5.31
C GLY A 122 -14.30 -11.72 -4.37
N CYS A 123 -13.19 -12.19 -4.95
CA CYS A 123 -12.06 -12.77 -4.20
C CYS A 123 -10.85 -11.84 -4.04
N THR A 124 -10.90 -10.67 -4.65
CA THR A 124 -9.79 -9.72 -4.71
C THR A 124 -10.08 -8.50 -3.83
N TYR A 125 -9.04 -8.02 -3.15
CA TYR A 125 -9.09 -6.77 -2.41
C TYR A 125 -8.48 -5.63 -3.20
N TYR A 126 -9.13 -4.47 -3.12
CA TYR A 126 -8.73 -3.23 -3.76
C TYR A 126 -8.49 -2.18 -2.69
N VAL A 127 -7.34 -1.52 -2.76
CA VAL A 127 -6.95 -0.50 -1.78
C VAL A 127 -7.71 0.79 -2.05
N ARG A 128 -8.54 1.21 -1.10
CA ARG A 128 -9.16 2.55 -1.11
C ARG A 128 -8.25 3.58 -0.46
N ASP A 129 -7.65 3.24 0.68
CA ASP A 129 -6.64 4.06 1.34
C ASP A 129 -5.56 3.20 2.02
N GLY A 130 -4.36 3.75 2.18
CA GLY A 130 -3.26 3.12 2.91
C GLY A 130 -2.16 2.53 2.03
N HIS A 131 -2.04 2.93 0.77
CA HIS A 131 -1.02 2.43 -0.17
C HIS A 131 0.40 2.44 0.39
N HIS A 132 0.81 3.49 1.09
CA HIS A 132 2.14 3.55 1.71
C HIS A 132 2.31 2.53 2.84
N ARG A 133 1.26 2.26 3.62
CA ARG A 133 1.28 1.26 4.70
C ARG A 133 1.44 -0.15 4.12
N ILE A 134 0.73 -0.45 3.03
CA ILE A 134 0.87 -1.72 2.29
C ILE A 134 2.27 -1.84 1.68
N SER A 135 2.79 -0.76 1.09
CA SER A 135 4.14 -0.70 0.54
C SER A 135 5.22 -1.00 1.59
N VAL A 136 5.12 -0.36 2.75
CA VAL A 136 6.02 -0.58 3.89
C VAL A 136 5.87 -2.01 4.42
N ALA A 137 4.65 -2.50 4.59
CA ALA A 137 4.37 -3.86 5.05
C ALA A 137 4.98 -4.92 4.12
N LYS A 138 4.81 -4.77 2.79
CA LYS A 138 5.47 -5.61 1.78
C LYS A 138 6.99 -5.56 1.88
N THR A 139 7.55 -4.36 2.01
CA THR A 139 9.01 -4.15 2.10
C THR A 139 9.59 -4.81 3.36
N MET A 140 8.84 -4.79 4.45
CA MET A 140 9.18 -5.44 5.72
C MET A 140 8.85 -6.95 5.74
N GLY A 141 8.36 -7.53 4.64
CA GLY A 141 8.05 -8.96 4.56
C GLY A 141 6.81 -9.40 5.35
N GLN A 142 5.95 -8.47 5.76
CA GLN A 142 4.70 -8.79 6.44
C GLN A 142 3.77 -9.58 5.50
N GLN A 143 3.04 -10.55 6.05
CA GLN A 143 2.12 -11.39 5.29
C GLN A 143 0.68 -10.86 5.35
N GLU A 144 0.33 -10.20 6.45
CA GLU A 144 -1.02 -9.71 6.72
C GLU A 144 -0.99 -8.24 7.15
N ILE A 145 -2.10 -7.55 6.94
CA ILE A 145 -2.29 -6.16 7.35
C ILE A 145 -3.69 -5.97 7.93
N GLU A 146 -3.79 -5.14 8.97
CA GLU A 146 -5.07 -4.75 9.54
C GLU A 146 -5.82 -3.83 8.58
N ALA A 147 -7.05 -4.19 8.25
CA ALA A 147 -7.85 -3.49 7.25
C ALA A 147 -9.31 -3.35 7.69
N GLU A 148 -9.87 -2.16 7.49
CA GLU A 148 -11.31 -1.95 7.44
C GLU A 148 -11.81 -2.32 6.05
N VAL A 149 -12.70 -3.32 5.98
CA VAL A 149 -13.14 -3.91 4.73
C VAL A 149 -14.60 -3.56 4.45
N ILE A 150 -14.85 -3.06 3.24
CA ILE A 150 -16.20 -2.93 2.68
C ILE A 150 -16.35 -3.99 1.60
N MET A 151 -17.34 -4.86 1.73
CA MET A 151 -17.68 -5.87 0.72
C MET A 151 -18.69 -5.28 -0.25
N TRP A 152 -18.44 -5.45 -1.54
CA TRP A 152 -19.38 -5.16 -2.62
C TRP A 152 -19.87 -6.47 -3.20
N ASP A 153 -21.18 -6.66 -3.17
CA ASP A 153 -21.83 -7.84 -3.74
C ASP A 153 -22.13 -7.56 -5.22
N ALA A 154 -21.59 -8.41 -6.10
CA ALA A 154 -21.86 -8.40 -7.53
C ALA A 154 -22.70 -9.63 -7.93
N GLU A 155 -23.55 -9.46 -8.94
CA GLU A 155 -24.54 -10.46 -9.39
C GLU A 155 -23.91 -11.78 -9.88
N SER A 156 -22.59 -11.81 -10.12
CA SER A 156 -21.84 -12.99 -10.58
C SER A 156 -20.64 -13.36 -9.70
N ASP A 157 -20.68 -13.05 -8.40
CA ASP A 157 -19.56 -13.35 -7.51
C ASP A 157 -19.25 -14.86 -7.44
N ALA A 158 -18.08 -15.22 -7.98
CA ALA A 158 -17.51 -16.55 -7.86
C ALA A 158 -17.21 -16.86 -6.39
N VAL A 159 -17.53 -18.08 -5.96
CA VAL A 159 -17.23 -18.58 -4.61
C VAL A 159 -15.71 -18.52 -4.39
N CYS A 160 -15.29 -17.78 -3.38
CA CYS A 160 -13.89 -17.65 -3.01
C CYS A 160 -13.51 -18.79 -2.07
N ASP A 161 -12.97 -19.87 -2.62
CA ASP A 161 -12.39 -20.93 -1.80
C ASP A 161 -11.21 -20.38 -0.99
N ALA A 162 -11.20 -20.71 0.31
CA ALA A 162 -10.12 -20.36 1.22
C ALA A 162 -8.92 -21.27 0.95
N ALA A 163 -7.89 -20.71 0.30
CA ALA A 163 -6.57 -21.34 0.14
C ALA A 163 -5.51 -20.56 0.91
#